data_AF-A0A1M6J2X5-F1
#
_entry.id   AF-A0A1M6J2X5-F1
#
_cell.length_a   1.000
_cell.length_b   1.000
_cell.length_c   1.000
_cell.angle_alpha   90.00
_cell.angle_beta   90.00
_cell.angle_gamma   90.00
#
_symmetry.space_group_name_H-M   'P 1'
#
loop_
_entity.id
_entity.type
_entity.pdbx_description
1 polymer ?
#
loop_
_entity_poly.entity_id
_entity_poly.type
_entity_poly.pdbx_seq_one_letter_code
_entity_poly.pdbx_strand_id
1 'polypeptide(L)'
;MRKDQLHLLTFIAITVIFLIVASFSVKHFIMESSDQLITIQLESSTREADEMAQLIFTQLTSGVELKVIRENVQSAINDTDEMTSFISVMDWSGKLICHPKMTKVGEKVNSNQNILDAFEKEDRTDQLYDILVSQKKDDELTHQSEVVHISPVKESDLLVAANFNLDKITIQTQQLKNRYYRILLLMGGFIVLLSFFAVRILGGLYEKQLESKNSALESELFNLSKLNTDLIAHQQQIIAEQTSQPQTEETTAKADKQRILTYIRNELVPISIDQIAYAQTENSITYIFRIDGKRSTSNLSLDELYQSLDASLFFRANRQFIISISAIEKIVRYGNSQLKILIIGNDNVEIIISKNRAAEFRQWLSI
;
A
#
# COMPACT_ATOMS: atom_id res chain seq x y z
N MET A 1 -8.61 24.03 10.69
CA MET A 1 -8.91 24.05 9.24
C MET A 1 -10.42 23.86 9.08
N ARG A 2 -11.12 24.62 8.22
CA ARG A 2 -12.57 24.39 8.02
C ARG A 2 -12.77 23.03 7.33
N LYS A 3 -13.80 22.27 7.72
CA LYS A 3 -14.09 20.93 7.16
C LYS A 3 -14.13 20.92 5.62
N ASP A 4 -14.66 21.99 5.02
CA ASP A 4 -14.74 22.15 3.56
C ASP A 4 -13.36 22.20 2.91
N GLN A 5 -12.38 22.84 3.56
CA GLN A 5 -10.98 22.89 3.09
C GLN A 5 -10.33 21.50 3.14
N LEU A 6 -10.68 20.68 4.14
CA LEU A 6 -10.15 19.32 4.27
C LEU A 6 -10.69 18.41 3.16
N HIS A 7 -11.98 18.50 2.87
CA HIS A 7 -12.61 17.74 1.78
C HIS A 7 -12.06 18.14 0.40
N LEU A 8 -11.87 19.44 0.17
CA LEU A 8 -11.25 19.93 -1.06
C LEU A 8 -9.82 19.39 -1.22
N LEU A 9 -9.03 19.39 -0.13
CA LEU A 9 -7.65 18.90 -0.16
C LEU A 9 -7.57 17.38 -0.37
N THR A 10 -8.51 16.61 0.20
CA THR A 10 -8.61 15.16 -0.06
C THR A 10 -9.02 14.86 -1.50
N PHE A 11 -9.98 15.60 -2.05
CA PHE A 11 -10.35 15.47 -3.46
C PHE A 11 -9.15 15.74 -4.38
N ILE A 12 -8.41 16.82 -4.12
CA ILE A 12 -7.20 17.16 -4.88
C ILE A 12 -6.14 16.05 -4.74
N ALA A 13 -5.89 15.55 -3.54
CA ALA A 13 -4.91 14.49 -3.30
C ALA A 13 -5.25 13.21 -4.08
N ILE A 14 -6.50 12.73 -4.00
CA ILE A 14 -6.97 11.57 -4.76
C ILE A 14 -6.81 11.79 -6.26
N THR A 15 -7.19 12.98 -6.75
CA THR A 15 -7.08 13.34 -8.17
C THR A 15 -5.62 13.30 -8.64
N VAL A 16 -4.69 13.88 -7.87
CA VAL A 16 -3.26 13.91 -8.22
C VAL A 16 -2.67 12.50 -8.25
N ILE A 17 -2.95 11.68 -7.23
CA ILE A 17 -2.47 10.29 -7.18
C ILE A 17 -3.00 9.50 -8.37
N PHE A 18 -4.31 9.62 -8.66
CA PHE A 18 -4.92 8.97 -9.80
C PHE A 18 -4.25 9.38 -11.11
N LEU A 19 -4.04 10.68 -11.34
CA LEU A 19 -3.41 11.19 -12.56
C LEU A 19 -1.97 10.67 -12.74
N ILE A 20 -1.19 10.56 -11.67
CA ILE A 20 0.19 10.03 -11.73
C ILE A 20 0.17 8.57 -12.17
N VAL A 21 -0.63 7.73 -11.49
CA VAL A 21 -0.73 6.30 -11.81
C VAL A 21 -1.28 6.11 -13.22
N ALA A 22 -2.36 6.83 -13.56
CA ALA A 22 -2.99 6.78 -14.86
C ALA A 22 -2.04 7.15 -16.00
N SER A 23 -1.23 8.20 -15.82
CA SER A 23 -0.27 8.66 -16.84
C SER A 23 0.74 7.57 -17.20
N PHE A 24 1.27 6.88 -16.18
CA PHE A 24 2.22 5.78 -16.39
C PHE A 24 1.54 4.58 -17.09
N SER A 25 0.39 4.14 -16.55
CA SER A 25 -0.32 2.97 -17.08
C SER A 25 -0.79 3.19 -18.53
N VAL A 26 -1.35 4.34 -18.85
CA VAL A 26 -1.89 4.63 -20.19
C VAL A 26 -0.82 4.61 -21.26
N LYS A 27 0.38 5.11 -20.96
CA LYS A 27 1.50 5.04 -21.90
C LYS A 27 1.81 3.59 -22.28
N HIS A 28 1.93 2.71 -21.27
CA HIS A 28 2.23 1.31 -21.49
C HIS A 28 1.10 0.60 -22.24
N PHE A 29 -0.16 0.80 -21.85
CA PHE A 29 -1.30 0.21 -22.55
C PHE A 29 -1.39 0.62 -24.02
N ILE A 30 -1.13 1.88 -24.36
CA ILE A 30 -1.13 2.34 -25.74
C ILE A 30 -0.04 1.61 -26.54
N MET A 31 1.17 1.49 -25.99
CA MET A 31 2.30 0.81 -26.62
C MET A 31 1.97 -0.65 -26.91
N GLU A 32 1.61 -1.42 -25.88
CA GLU A 32 1.22 -2.84 -26.01
C GLU A 32 0.10 -3.05 -27.03
N SER A 33 -0.91 -2.19 -27.02
CA SER A 33 -2.04 -2.30 -27.95
C SER A 33 -1.64 -1.97 -29.38
N SER A 34 -0.72 -1.00 -29.57
CA SER A 34 -0.17 -0.65 -30.87
C SER A 34 0.69 -1.77 -31.44
N ASP A 35 1.57 -2.36 -30.63
CA ASP A 35 2.42 -3.47 -31.05
C ASP A 35 1.60 -4.72 -31.40
N GLN A 36 0.56 -5.03 -30.61
CA GLN A 36 -0.36 -6.11 -30.93
C GLN A 36 -1.09 -5.88 -32.27
N LEU A 37 -1.57 -4.66 -32.53
CA LEU A 37 -2.24 -4.35 -33.81
C LEU A 37 -1.29 -4.49 -35.00
N ILE A 38 -0.07 -3.99 -34.88
CA ILE A 38 0.96 -4.09 -35.94
C ILE A 38 1.32 -5.57 -36.18
N THR A 39 1.45 -6.36 -35.12
CA THR A 39 1.75 -7.79 -35.22
C THR A 39 0.65 -8.55 -35.94
N ILE A 40 -0.61 -8.33 -35.56
CA ILE A 40 -1.77 -8.94 -36.23
C ILE A 40 -1.81 -8.52 -37.71
N GLN A 41 -1.55 -7.24 -37.99
CA GLN A 41 -1.50 -6.75 -39.36
C GLN A 41 -0.41 -7.45 -40.17
N LEU A 42 0.78 -7.62 -39.58
CA LEU A 42 1.93 -8.25 -40.22
C LEU A 42 1.64 -9.71 -40.54
N GLU A 43 1.06 -10.46 -39.60
CA GLU A 43 0.66 -11.84 -39.80
C GLU A 43 -0.38 -11.97 -40.92
N SER A 44 -1.40 -11.10 -40.93
CA SER A 44 -2.42 -11.10 -41.99
C SER A 44 -1.82 -10.77 -43.36
N SER A 45 -1.00 -9.71 -43.46
CA SER A 45 -0.40 -9.30 -44.73
C SER A 45 0.63 -10.32 -45.24
N THR A 46 1.35 -10.99 -44.34
CA THR A 46 2.26 -12.09 -44.69
C THR A 46 1.49 -13.24 -45.31
N ARG A 47 0.41 -13.69 -44.65
CA ARG A 47 -0.47 -14.74 -45.17
C ARG A 47 -1.09 -14.35 -46.52
N GLU A 48 -1.59 -13.13 -46.64
CA GLU A 48 -2.18 -12.62 -47.89
C GLU A 48 -1.17 -12.64 -49.05
N ALA A 49 0.08 -12.26 -48.81
CA ALA A 49 1.15 -12.32 -49.80
C ALA A 49 1.48 -13.77 -50.21
N ASP A 50 1.57 -14.69 -49.23
CA ASP A 50 1.83 -16.10 -49.49
C ASP A 50 0.69 -16.77 -50.28
N GLU A 51 -0.56 -16.49 -49.92
CA GLU A 51 -1.75 -16.98 -50.64
C GLU A 51 -1.80 -16.43 -52.06
N MET A 52 -1.51 -15.14 -52.25
CA MET A 52 -1.45 -14.52 -53.58
C MET A 52 -0.32 -15.12 -54.42
N ALA A 53 0.87 -15.36 -53.84
CA ALA A 53 1.97 -15.99 -54.54
C ALA A 53 1.62 -17.42 -54.99
N GLN A 54 0.96 -18.18 -54.11
CA GLN A 54 0.47 -19.52 -54.43
C GLN A 54 -0.64 -19.50 -55.50
N LEU A 55 -1.52 -18.51 -55.50
CA LEU A 55 -2.54 -18.32 -56.54
C LEU A 55 -1.91 -17.99 -57.90
N ILE A 56 -0.94 -17.09 -57.95
CA ILE A 56 -0.20 -16.76 -59.18
C ILE A 56 0.52 -18.00 -59.71
N PHE A 57 1.20 -18.74 -58.84
CA PHE A 57 1.86 -20.01 -59.20
C PHE A 57 0.87 -21.04 -59.77
N THR A 58 -0.30 -21.18 -59.15
CA THR A 58 -1.35 -22.11 -59.62
C THR A 58 -1.87 -21.71 -61.01
N GLN A 59 -2.02 -20.41 -61.28
CA GLN A 59 -2.41 -19.92 -62.60
C GLN A 59 -1.32 -20.15 -63.66
N LEU A 60 -0.05 -19.90 -63.31
CA LEU A 60 1.08 -20.15 -64.20
C LEU A 60 1.20 -21.63 -64.59
N THR A 61 1.13 -22.52 -63.60
CA THR A 61 1.18 -23.98 -63.84
C THR A 61 -0.03 -24.52 -64.58
N SER A 62 -1.17 -23.83 -64.51
CA SER A 62 -2.37 -24.12 -65.31
C SER A 62 -2.28 -23.61 -66.75
N GLY A 63 -1.18 -22.97 -67.14
CA GLY A 63 -0.94 -22.47 -68.49
C GLY A 63 -1.60 -21.13 -68.81
N VAL A 64 -2.00 -20.35 -67.80
CA VAL A 64 -2.52 -18.99 -68.01
C VAL A 64 -1.37 -18.06 -68.40
N GLU A 65 -1.56 -17.24 -69.44
CA GLU A 65 -0.55 -16.29 -69.88
C GLU A 65 -0.23 -15.24 -68.80
N LEU A 66 1.05 -14.95 -68.60
CA LEU A 66 1.55 -13.97 -67.62
C LEU A 66 0.88 -12.59 -67.75
N LYS A 67 0.54 -12.18 -68.98
CA LYS A 67 -0.16 -10.92 -69.23
C LYS A 67 -1.56 -10.91 -68.60
N VAL A 68 -2.31 -11.99 -68.77
CA VAL A 68 -3.66 -12.16 -68.20
C VAL A 68 -3.58 -12.22 -66.68
N ILE A 69 -2.59 -12.93 -66.13
CA ILE A 69 -2.37 -12.99 -64.68
C ILE A 69 -2.09 -11.58 -64.13
N ARG A 70 -1.23 -10.80 -64.80
CA ARG A 70 -0.93 -9.42 -64.41
C ARG A 70 -2.18 -8.56 -64.38
N GLU A 71 -3.02 -8.63 -65.42
CA GLU A 71 -4.27 -7.88 -65.51
C GLU A 71 -5.24 -8.27 -64.38
N ASN A 72 -5.37 -9.58 -64.10
CA ASN A 72 -6.21 -10.09 -63.02
C ASN A 72 -5.73 -9.64 -61.64
N VAL A 73 -4.43 -9.81 -61.36
CA VAL A 73 -3.82 -9.39 -60.09
C VAL A 73 -3.94 -7.88 -59.94
N GLN A 74 -3.66 -7.12 -61.00
CA GLN A 74 -3.76 -5.67 -60.96
C GLN A 74 -5.20 -5.20 -60.68
N SER A 75 -6.19 -5.83 -61.30
CA SER A 75 -7.60 -5.56 -61.01
C SER A 75 -7.99 -5.92 -59.58
N ALA A 76 -7.41 -6.98 -59.01
CA ALA A 76 -7.72 -7.42 -57.65
C ALA A 76 -7.15 -6.49 -56.57
N ILE A 77 -5.97 -5.89 -56.82
CA ILE A 77 -5.30 -5.01 -55.84
C ILE A 77 -5.57 -3.52 -56.07
N ASN A 78 -6.31 -3.14 -57.12
CA ASN A 78 -6.57 -1.74 -57.45
C ASN A 78 -7.23 -1.01 -56.27
N ASP A 79 -6.78 0.22 -55.99
CA ASP A 79 -7.29 1.09 -54.91
C ASP A 79 -7.19 0.52 -53.47
N THR A 80 -6.41 -0.55 -53.27
CA THR A 80 -6.18 -1.12 -51.92
C THR A 80 -5.15 -0.34 -51.09
N ASP A 81 -4.45 0.63 -51.66
CA ASP A 81 -3.48 1.49 -50.94
C ASP A 81 -4.12 2.40 -49.90
N GLU A 82 -5.45 2.55 -49.90
CA GLU A 82 -6.15 3.28 -48.84
C GLU A 82 -6.21 2.51 -47.51
N MET A 83 -5.92 1.21 -47.54
CA MET A 83 -5.88 0.32 -46.37
C MET A 83 -4.55 0.46 -45.60
N THR A 84 -4.50 -0.15 -44.41
CA THR A 84 -3.30 -0.17 -43.54
C THR A 84 -2.17 -1.01 -44.11
N SER A 85 -2.51 -2.00 -44.94
CA SER A 85 -1.56 -2.79 -45.72
C SER A 85 -2.13 -3.08 -47.10
N PHE A 86 -1.25 -3.39 -48.04
CA PHE A 86 -1.62 -3.82 -49.38
C PHE A 86 -0.57 -4.74 -49.99
N ILE A 87 -0.95 -5.44 -51.06
CA ILE A 87 -0.05 -6.31 -51.81
C ILE A 87 0.46 -5.55 -53.05
N SER A 88 1.73 -5.73 -53.38
CA SER A 88 2.30 -5.39 -54.68
C SER A 88 3.02 -6.60 -55.27
N VAL A 89 3.21 -6.61 -56.58
CA VAL A 89 4.00 -7.64 -57.27
C VAL A 89 5.18 -6.96 -57.92
N MET A 90 6.37 -7.52 -57.76
CA MET A 90 7.62 -7.02 -58.34
C MET A 90 8.41 -8.15 -58.98
N ASP A 91 9.40 -7.80 -59.80
CA ASP A 91 10.41 -8.75 -60.24
C ASP A 91 11.62 -8.78 -59.28
N TRP A 92 12.55 -9.73 -59.49
CA TRP A 92 13.81 -9.81 -58.74
C TRP A 92 14.72 -8.58 -58.85
N SER A 93 14.49 -7.70 -59.82
CA SER A 93 15.23 -6.42 -59.94
C SER A 93 14.65 -5.32 -59.05
N GLY A 94 13.54 -5.62 -58.35
CA GLY A 94 12.79 -4.69 -57.53
C GLY A 94 11.85 -3.78 -58.35
N LYS A 95 11.59 -4.10 -59.62
CA LYS A 95 10.67 -3.30 -60.45
C LYS A 95 9.24 -3.72 -60.18
N LEU A 96 8.37 -2.77 -59.88
CA LEU A 96 6.95 -3.01 -59.64
C LEU A 96 6.24 -3.44 -60.94
N ILE A 97 5.64 -4.63 -60.90
CA ILE A 97 4.85 -5.22 -61.97
C ILE A 97 3.35 -4.96 -61.78
N CYS A 98 2.88 -5.05 -60.53
CA CYS A 98 1.52 -4.66 -60.12
C CYS A 98 1.61 -3.82 -58.84
N HIS A 99 0.82 -2.76 -58.76
CA HIS A 99 0.74 -1.91 -57.57
C HIS A 99 -0.68 -1.33 -57.44
N PRO A 100 -1.25 -1.14 -56.24
CA PRO A 100 -2.61 -0.62 -56.09
C PRO A 100 -2.85 0.73 -56.79
N LYS A 101 -1.88 1.65 -56.66
CA LYS A 101 -1.80 2.86 -57.49
C LYS A 101 -1.16 2.54 -58.84
N MET A 102 -1.92 2.66 -59.94
CA MET A 102 -1.41 2.45 -61.31
C MET A 102 -0.18 3.29 -61.64
N THR A 103 -0.10 4.52 -61.11
CA THR A 103 1.00 5.46 -61.39
C THR A 103 2.36 4.97 -60.91
N LYS A 104 2.38 4.00 -59.98
CA LYS A 104 3.60 3.42 -59.40
C LYS A 104 4.10 2.18 -60.14
N VAL A 105 3.30 1.61 -61.04
CA VAL A 105 3.70 0.43 -61.82
C VAL A 105 4.89 0.79 -62.70
N GLY A 106 5.94 -0.03 -62.65
CA GLY A 106 7.19 0.18 -63.38
C GLY A 106 8.26 0.98 -62.64
N GLU A 107 7.94 1.61 -61.50
CA GLU A 107 8.93 2.18 -60.59
C GLU A 107 9.72 1.08 -59.88
N LYS A 108 10.92 1.40 -59.40
CA LYS A 108 11.66 0.51 -58.50
C LYS A 108 11.17 0.68 -57.07
N VAL A 109 11.00 -0.42 -56.36
CA VAL A 109 10.75 -0.42 -54.92
C VAL A 109 11.91 0.28 -54.23
N ASN A 110 11.58 1.27 -53.41
CA ASN A 110 12.53 1.98 -52.59
C ASN A 110 12.16 1.71 -51.13
N SER A 111 12.75 0.65 -50.58
CA SER A 111 12.53 0.18 -49.22
C SER A 111 13.70 0.51 -48.31
N ASN A 112 13.42 0.82 -47.06
CA ASN A 112 14.45 1.10 -46.07
C ASN A 112 15.06 -0.20 -45.54
N GLN A 113 16.34 -0.43 -45.83
CA GLN A 113 17.06 -1.64 -45.42
C GLN A 113 17.09 -1.81 -43.88
N ASN A 114 17.09 -0.73 -43.11
CA ASN A 114 17.02 -0.80 -41.65
C ASN A 114 15.67 -1.32 -41.13
N ILE A 115 14.58 -1.09 -41.88
CA ILE A 115 13.26 -1.62 -41.53
C ILE A 115 13.17 -3.11 -41.88
N LEU A 116 13.71 -3.50 -43.04
CA LEU A 116 13.81 -4.91 -43.44
C LEU A 116 14.62 -5.73 -42.42
N ASP A 117 15.77 -5.20 -41.98
CA ASP A 117 16.61 -5.83 -40.96
C ASP A 117 15.93 -5.89 -39.57
N ALA A 118 14.99 -4.97 -39.29
CA ALA A 118 14.19 -4.98 -38.06
C ALA A 118 13.09 -6.06 -38.08
N PHE A 119 12.61 -6.46 -39.27
CA PHE A 119 11.62 -7.53 -39.42
C PHE A 119 12.23 -8.94 -39.31
N GLU A 120 13.54 -9.10 -39.54
CA GLU A 120 14.24 -10.40 -39.50
C GLU A 120 14.70 -10.85 -38.11
N LYS A 121 14.87 -9.94 -37.14
CA LYS A 121 15.34 -10.30 -35.78
C LYS A 121 14.21 -10.91 -34.95
N GLU A 122 14.46 -12.04 -34.31
CA GLU A 122 13.49 -12.83 -33.50
C GLU A 122 12.86 -12.09 -32.30
N ASP A 123 13.39 -10.94 -31.87
CA ASP A 123 12.96 -10.21 -30.65
C ASP A 123 11.91 -9.12 -30.98
N ARG A 124 10.79 -9.55 -31.60
CA ARG A 124 9.94 -8.72 -32.49
C ARG A 124 8.93 -7.78 -31.84
N THR A 125 8.66 -7.83 -30.54
CA THR A 125 7.35 -7.33 -30.07
C THR A 125 7.38 -5.90 -29.53
N ASP A 126 8.51 -5.42 -29.00
CA ASP A 126 8.48 -4.24 -28.11
C ASP A 126 8.89 -2.91 -28.80
N GLN A 127 9.24 -2.95 -30.08
CA GLN A 127 9.82 -1.78 -30.80
C GLN A 127 9.30 -1.58 -32.22
N LEU A 128 8.40 -2.42 -32.73
CA LEU A 128 7.87 -2.30 -34.09
C LEU A 128 7.13 -0.97 -34.29
N TYR A 129 6.31 -0.58 -33.30
CA TYR A 129 5.65 0.71 -33.31
C TYR A 129 6.65 1.87 -33.36
N ASP A 130 7.67 1.84 -32.51
CA ASP A 130 8.66 2.92 -32.43
C ASP A 130 9.49 3.01 -33.71
N ILE A 131 9.91 1.90 -34.32
CA ILE A 131 10.66 1.88 -35.59
C ILE A 131 9.83 2.45 -36.73
N LEU A 132 8.57 2.00 -36.88
CA LEU A 132 7.70 2.41 -37.97
C LEU A 132 7.23 3.86 -37.85
N VAL A 133 7.04 4.36 -36.62
CA VAL A 133 6.51 5.71 -36.38
C VAL A 133 7.60 6.75 -36.15
N SER A 134 8.77 6.40 -35.61
CA SER A 134 9.90 7.33 -35.46
C SER A 134 10.49 7.75 -36.80
N GLN A 135 10.58 6.85 -37.79
CA GLN A 135 11.12 7.20 -39.10
C GLN A 135 10.28 8.22 -39.86
N LYS A 136 8.96 8.20 -39.71
CA LYS A 136 8.08 9.22 -40.31
C LYS A 136 8.38 10.64 -39.80
N LYS A 137 8.96 10.76 -38.59
CA LYS A 137 9.37 12.07 -38.06
C LYS A 137 10.69 12.58 -38.67
N ASP A 138 11.57 11.68 -39.09
CA ASP A 138 12.89 12.03 -39.64
C ASP A 138 12.87 12.21 -41.16
N ASP A 139 12.05 11.42 -41.88
CA ASP A 139 11.83 11.57 -43.31
C ASP A 139 10.56 12.40 -43.57
N GLU A 140 10.73 13.73 -43.59
CA GLU A 140 9.76 14.61 -44.22
C GLU A 140 9.64 14.24 -45.72
N LEU A 141 8.60 13.48 -46.07
CA LEU A 141 7.87 13.45 -47.37
C LEU A 141 8.07 12.32 -48.40
N THR A 142 8.94 11.32 -48.24
CA THR A 142 9.24 10.41 -49.38
C THR A 142 8.59 9.02 -49.35
N HIS A 143 8.38 8.40 -48.18
CA HIS A 143 7.92 7.00 -48.11
C HIS A 143 6.53 6.87 -47.48
N GLN A 144 5.50 6.68 -48.32
CA GLN A 144 4.13 6.40 -47.88
C GLN A 144 3.90 4.94 -47.51
N SER A 145 4.76 4.05 -48.00
CA SER A 145 4.64 2.61 -47.80
C SER A 145 5.99 1.92 -47.68
N GLU A 146 6.04 0.85 -46.90
CA GLU A 146 7.25 0.06 -46.67
C GLU A 146 6.98 -1.43 -46.88
N VAL A 147 7.93 -2.15 -47.47
CA VAL A 147 7.82 -3.61 -47.68
C VAL A 147 8.16 -4.30 -46.37
N VAL A 148 7.27 -5.18 -45.91
CA VAL A 148 7.41 -5.87 -44.61
C VAL A 148 7.61 -7.37 -44.73
N HIS A 149 7.22 -7.95 -45.86
CA HIS A 149 7.40 -9.37 -46.18
C HIS A 149 7.42 -9.56 -47.70
N ILE A 150 8.17 -10.55 -48.16
CA ILE A 150 8.25 -10.90 -49.58
C ILE A 150 8.03 -12.41 -49.72
N SER A 151 7.05 -12.79 -50.54
CA SER A 151 6.74 -14.17 -50.88
C SER A 151 7.10 -14.46 -52.33
N PRO A 152 8.06 -15.38 -52.61
CA PRO A 152 8.46 -15.70 -53.97
C PRO A 152 7.42 -16.58 -54.68
N VAL A 153 7.09 -16.24 -55.92
CA VAL A 153 6.25 -17.09 -56.78
C VAL A 153 7.12 -18.16 -57.41
N LYS A 154 6.88 -19.43 -57.03
CA LYS A 154 7.64 -20.58 -57.54
C LYS A 154 7.63 -20.63 -59.07
N GLU A 155 8.75 -21.07 -59.66
CA GLU A 155 8.90 -21.23 -61.11
C GLU A 155 8.66 -19.94 -61.93
N SER A 156 8.88 -18.77 -61.32
CA SER A 156 8.78 -17.48 -62.01
C SER A 156 9.75 -16.44 -61.43
N ASP A 157 9.93 -15.34 -62.16
CA ASP A 157 10.72 -14.18 -61.70
C ASP A 157 9.90 -13.19 -60.84
N LEU A 158 8.68 -13.57 -60.44
CA LEU A 158 7.79 -12.70 -59.69
C LEU A 158 7.93 -12.90 -58.18
N LEU A 159 7.85 -11.78 -57.47
CA LEU A 159 7.83 -11.68 -56.02
C LEU A 159 6.56 -10.93 -55.62
N VAL A 160 5.83 -11.48 -54.65
CA VAL A 160 4.67 -10.81 -54.04
C VAL A 160 5.14 -10.13 -52.76
N ALA A 161 5.02 -8.82 -52.68
CA ALA A 161 5.42 -8.04 -51.52
C ALA A 161 4.19 -7.62 -50.71
N ALA A 162 4.25 -7.84 -49.40
CA ALA A 162 3.35 -7.23 -48.43
C ALA A 162 3.89 -5.84 -48.06
N ASN A 163 3.05 -4.81 -48.16
CA ASN A 163 3.43 -3.43 -47.88
C ASN A 163 2.56 -2.88 -46.76
N PHE A 164 3.17 -2.12 -45.86
CA PHE A 164 2.47 -1.34 -44.84
C PHE A 164 2.33 0.10 -45.30
N ASN A 165 1.13 0.65 -45.15
CA ASN A 165 0.89 2.07 -45.36
C ASN A 165 1.15 2.83 -44.04
N LEU A 166 2.30 3.48 -43.95
CA LEU A 166 2.76 4.15 -42.74
C LEU A 166 1.84 5.31 -42.33
N ASP A 167 1.25 6.00 -43.31
CA ASP A 167 0.29 7.09 -43.04
C ASP A 167 -0.96 6.56 -42.35
N LYS A 168 -1.54 5.49 -42.89
CA LYS A 168 -2.77 4.90 -42.37
C LYS A 168 -2.54 4.26 -41.01
N ILE A 169 -1.42 3.56 -40.81
CA ILE A 169 -1.03 2.99 -39.51
C ILE A 169 -0.83 4.10 -38.47
N THR A 170 -0.17 5.20 -38.83
CA THR A 170 0.02 6.35 -37.93
C THR A 170 -1.33 6.95 -37.53
N ILE A 171 -2.24 7.16 -38.49
CA ILE A 171 -3.58 7.71 -38.22
C ILE A 171 -4.37 6.77 -37.31
N GLN A 172 -4.39 5.47 -37.59
CA GLN A 172 -5.11 4.47 -36.79
C GLN A 172 -4.57 4.40 -35.36
N THR A 173 -3.24 4.48 -35.20
CA THR A 173 -2.61 4.51 -33.89
C THR A 173 -2.92 5.80 -33.12
N GLN A 174 -2.93 6.95 -33.80
CA GLN A 174 -3.33 8.21 -33.16
C GLN A 174 -4.81 8.17 -32.71
N GLN A 175 -5.69 7.54 -33.51
CA GLN A 175 -7.08 7.31 -33.12
C GLN A 175 -7.20 6.35 -31.93
N LEU A 176 -6.37 5.31 -31.85
CA LEU A 176 -6.27 4.41 -30.69
C LEU A 176 -5.87 5.20 -29.44
N LYS A 177 -4.78 5.96 -29.49
CA LYS A 177 -4.31 6.84 -28.43
C LYS A 177 -5.41 7.80 -27.95
N ASN A 178 -6.10 8.47 -28.87
CA ASN A 178 -7.21 9.36 -28.53
C ASN A 178 -8.40 8.64 -27.88
N ARG A 179 -8.65 7.36 -28.24
CA ARG A 179 -9.67 6.54 -27.54
C ARG A 179 -9.26 6.24 -26.11
N TYR A 180 -8.01 5.84 -25.88
CA TYR A 180 -7.49 5.59 -24.52
C TYR A 180 -7.59 6.83 -23.62
N TYR A 181 -7.19 8.02 -24.09
CA TYR A 181 -7.34 9.24 -23.29
C TYR A 181 -8.78 9.61 -23.00
N ARG A 182 -9.70 9.39 -23.95
CA ARG A 182 -11.14 9.62 -23.71
C ARG A 182 -11.69 8.67 -22.65
N ILE A 183 -11.32 7.38 -22.72
CA ILE A 183 -11.69 6.38 -21.72
C ILE A 183 -11.13 6.79 -20.35
N LEU A 184 -9.84 7.15 -20.29
CA LEU A 184 -9.19 7.58 -19.05
C LEU A 184 -9.90 8.78 -18.42
N LEU A 185 -10.27 9.79 -19.21
CA LEU A 185 -10.95 10.98 -18.71
C LEU A 185 -12.33 10.63 -18.13
N LEU A 186 -13.11 9.81 -18.83
CA LEU A 186 -14.46 9.42 -18.42
C LEU A 186 -14.43 8.48 -17.19
N MET A 187 -13.70 7.36 -17.28
CA MET A 187 -13.59 6.38 -16.20
C MET A 187 -12.84 6.95 -15.00
N GLY A 188 -11.77 7.70 -15.24
CA GLY A 188 -10.98 8.33 -14.18
C GLY A 188 -11.76 9.38 -13.40
N GLY A 189 -12.52 10.23 -14.09
CA GLY A 189 -13.42 11.18 -13.42
C GLY A 189 -14.44 10.46 -12.53
N PHE A 190 -15.00 9.35 -12.99
CA PHE A 190 -15.94 8.55 -12.22
C PHE A 190 -15.29 7.89 -10.99
N ILE A 191 -14.09 7.31 -11.14
CA ILE A 191 -13.33 6.69 -10.03
C ILE A 191 -12.97 7.72 -8.96
N VAL A 192 -12.48 8.90 -9.36
CA VAL A 192 -12.13 9.99 -8.42
C VAL A 192 -13.37 10.46 -7.67
N LEU A 193 -14.49 10.63 -8.36
CA LEU A 193 -15.76 11.03 -7.75
C LEU A 193 -16.25 10.00 -6.74
N LEU A 194 -16.29 8.72 -7.12
CA LEU A 194 -16.67 7.63 -6.20
C LEU A 194 -15.75 7.54 -4.99
N SER A 195 -14.44 7.65 -5.20
CA SER A 195 -13.44 7.59 -4.13
C SER A 195 -13.62 8.75 -3.14
N PHE A 196 -13.91 9.95 -3.65
CA PHE A 196 -14.20 11.11 -2.81
C PHE A 196 -15.45 10.91 -1.95
N PHE A 197 -16.54 10.42 -2.54
CA PHE A 197 -17.77 10.13 -1.78
C PHE A 197 -17.54 9.03 -0.74
N ALA A 198 -16.79 7.98 -1.07
CA ALA A 198 -16.43 6.93 -0.13
C ALA A 198 -15.66 7.49 1.08
N VAL A 199 -14.61 8.27 0.84
CA VAL A 199 -13.85 8.93 1.91
C VAL A 199 -14.73 9.85 2.76
N ARG A 200 -15.66 10.58 2.14
CA ARG A 200 -16.59 11.45 2.86
C ARG A 200 -17.56 10.67 3.76
N ILE A 201 -18.13 9.58 3.25
CA ILE A 201 -19.05 8.72 4.01
C ILE A 201 -18.31 8.06 5.18
N LEU A 202 -17.15 7.45 4.92
CA LEU A 202 -16.35 6.80 5.96
C LEU A 202 -15.87 7.81 7.01
N GLY A 203 -15.35 8.95 6.59
CA GLY A 203 -14.91 10.01 7.50
C GLY A 203 -16.03 10.49 8.41
N GLY A 204 -17.24 10.69 7.87
CA GLY A 204 -18.41 11.06 8.67
C GLY A 204 -18.85 10.00 9.67
N LEU A 205 -18.74 8.70 9.32
CA LEU A 205 -19.03 7.61 10.26
C LEU A 205 -18.01 7.56 11.40
N TYR A 206 -16.72 7.70 11.08
CA TYR A 206 -15.65 7.75 12.09
C TYR A 206 -15.78 8.96 13.01
N GLU A 207 -16.13 10.12 12.48
CA GLU A 207 -16.30 11.33 13.28
C GLU A 207 -17.46 11.19 14.28
N LYS A 208 -18.60 10.62 13.86
CA LYS A 208 -19.72 10.31 14.77
C LYS A 208 -19.32 9.35 15.89
N GLN A 209 -18.50 8.35 15.58
CA GLN A 209 -17.98 7.43 16.60
C GLN A 209 -17.02 8.12 17.57
N LEU A 210 -16.23 9.08 17.09
CA LEU A 210 -15.33 9.86 17.93
C LEU A 210 -16.12 10.79 18.86
N GLU A 211 -17.16 11.44 18.33
CA GLU A 211 -18.02 12.34 19.08
C GLU A 211 -18.78 11.61 20.19
N SER A 212 -19.31 10.41 19.92
CA SER A 212 -19.97 9.60 20.96
C SER A 212 -19.01 9.15 22.05
N LYS A 213 -17.77 8.77 21.70
CA LYS A 213 -16.72 8.43 22.68
C LYS A 213 -16.31 9.63 23.52
N ASN A 214 -16.11 10.80 22.89
CA ASN A 214 -15.75 12.02 23.60
C ASN A 214 -16.86 12.45 24.56
N SER A 215 -18.12 12.42 24.13
CA SER A 215 -19.27 12.73 24.99
C SER A 215 -19.39 11.76 26.16
N ALA A 216 -19.15 10.46 25.94
CA ALA A 216 -19.11 9.48 27.02
C ALA A 216 -18.01 9.82 28.04
N LEU A 217 -16.81 10.17 27.58
CA LEU A 217 -15.67 10.52 28.44
C LEU A 217 -15.91 11.81 29.23
N GLU A 218 -16.54 12.83 28.61
CA GLU A 218 -17.00 14.03 29.31
C GLU A 218 -18.01 13.71 30.40
N SER A 219 -18.95 12.80 30.14
CA SER A 219 -19.94 12.37 31.12
C SER A 219 -19.30 11.63 32.31
N GLU A 220 -18.28 10.81 32.06
CA GLU A 220 -17.48 10.15 33.10
C GLU A 220 -16.72 11.18 33.94
N LEU A 221 -16.07 12.16 33.30
CA LEU A 221 -15.38 13.25 34.00
C LEU A 221 -16.34 14.08 34.85
N PHE A 222 -17.54 14.38 34.33
CA PHE A 222 -18.58 15.07 35.09
C PHE A 222 -19.02 14.26 36.32
N ASN A 223 -19.23 12.95 36.16
CA ASN A 223 -19.57 12.06 37.27
C ASN A 223 -18.45 12.03 38.33
N LEU A 224 -17.19 11.93 37.92
CA LEU A 224 -16.03 11.96 38.83
C LEU A 224 -15.91 13.30 39.55
N SER A 225 -16.13 14.41 38.85
CA SER A 225 -16.14 15.77 39.45
C SER A 225 -17.23 15.90 40.50
N LYS A 226 -18.43 15.39 40.21
CA LYS A 226 -19.55 15.36 41.16
C LYS A 226 -19.22 14.51 42.40
N LEU A 227 -18.68 13.30 42.20
CA LEU A 227 -18.22 12.43 43.29
C LEU A 227 -17.17 13.13 44.17
N ASN A 228 -16.19 13.82 43.57
CA ASN A 228 -15.20 14.58 44.33
C ASN A 228 -15.82 15.75 45.11
N THR A 229 -16.80 16.44 44.53
CA THR A 229 -17.52 17.54 45.20
C THR A 229 -18.32 17.01 46.39
N ASP A 230 -19.03 15.90 46.22
CA ASP A 230 -19.79 15.23 47.27
C ASP A 230 -18.88 14.73 48.40
N LEU A 231 -17.69 14.19 48.07
CA LEU A 231 -16.69 13.79 49.07
C LEU A 231 -16.17 15.00 49.88
N ILE A 232 -15.91 16.13 49.22
CA ILE A 232 -15.48 17.36 49.91
C ILE A 232 -16.59 17.85 50.85
N ALA A 233 -17.85 17.83 50.39
CA ALA A 233 -18.99 18.19 51.23
C ALA A 233 -19.14 17.27 52.45
N HIS A 234 -18.94 15.96 52.27
CA HIS A 234 -18.96 14.99 53.36
C HIS A 234 -17.78 15.19 54.34
N GLN A 235 -16.58 15.52 53.85
CA GLN A 235 -15.45 15.87 54.72
C GLN A 235 -15.75 17.14 55.53
N GLN A 236 -16.34 18.16 54.92
CA GLN A 236 -16.75 19.37 55.62
C GLN A 236 -17.84 19.10 56.65
N GLN A 237 -18.79 18.20 56.37
CA GLN A 237 -19.78 17.74 57.34
C GLN A 237 -19.14 17.02 58.52
N ILE A 238 -18.19 16.09 58.29
CA ILE A 238 -17.44 15.42 59.37
C ILE A 238 -16.70 16.46 60.22
N ILE A 239 -16.04 17.45 59.60
CA ILE A 239 -15.32 18.51 60.33
C ILE A 239 -16.30 19.38 61.15
N ALA A 240 -17.49 19.69 60.61
CA ALA A 240 -18.52 20.44 61.30
C ALA A 240 -19.15 19.64 62.46
N GLU A 241 -19.37 18.33 62.29
CA GLU A 241 -19.81 17.40 63.34
C GLU A 241 -18.77 17.26 64.45
N GLN A 242 -17.47 17.29 64.11
CA GLN A 242 -16.36 17.32 65.07
C GLN A 242 -16.21 18.65 65.82
N THR A 243 -16.89 19.72 65.40
CA THR A 243 -16.80 21.06 66.06
C THR A 243 -17.76 21.20 67.26
N SER A 244 -18.61 20.21 67.54
CA SER A 244 -19.59 20.24 68.64
C SER A 244 -19.29 19.24 69.77
N GLN A 245 -18.12 19.33 70.40
CA GLN A 245 -17.84 18.88 71.79
C GLN A 245 -16.38 19.23 72.20
N PRO A 246 -16.09 19.58 73.47
CA PRO A 246 -14.80 20.14 73.87
C PRO A 246 -13.70 19.09 74.09
N GLN A 247 -12.52 19.41 73.54
CA GLN A 247 -11.15 18.97 73.82
C GLN A 247 -10.90 17.67 74.61
N THR A 248 -10.16 16.74 73.99
CA THR A 248 -9.00 16.13 74.65
C THR A 248 -7.89 15.91 73.61
N GLU A 249 -6.70 16.37 73.95
CA GLU A 249 -5.46 16.16 73.19
C GLU A 249 -5.14 14.67 73.10
N GLU A 250 -5.14 14.11 71.89
CA GLU A 250 -4.38 12.89 71.61
C GLU A 250 -3.64 13.05 70.28
N THR A 251 -2.31 13.18 70.45
CA THR A 251 -1.21 12.83 69.56
C THR A 251 -1.61 12.07 68.29
N THR A 252 -1.28 12.65 67.14
CA THR A 252 -1.33 12.02 65.83
C THR A 252 -0.40 10.80 65.75
N ALA A 253 -0.88 9.65 66.22
CA ALA A 253 -0.45 8.36 65.70
C ALA A 253 -1.17 8.18 64.36
N LYS A 254 -0.43 8.20 63.25
CA LYS A 254 -0.92 7.68 61.97
C LYS A 254 -1.40 6.25 62.25
N ALA A 255 -2.71 6.03 62.28
CA ALA A 255 -3.25 4.69 62.30
C ALA A 255 -2.87 4.04 60.95
N ASP A 256 -1.89 3.15 60.99
CA ASP A 256 -1.51 2.34 59.84
C ASP A 256 -2.76 1.66 59.28
N LYS A 257 -3.04 1.86 57.99
CA LYS A 257 -4.21 1.29 57.34
C LYS A 257 -4.07 -0.22 57.29
N GLN A 258 -4.60 -0.95 58.25
CA GLN A 258 -4.43 -2.41 58.38
C GLN A 258 -4.90 -3.23 57.16
N ARG A 259 -5.68 -2.64 56.23
CA ARG A 259 -6.20 -3.30 55.02
C ARG A 259 -6.12 -2.38 53.79
N ILE A 260 -5.72 -2.94 52.65
CA ILE A 260 -5.73 -2.31 51.34
C ILE A 260 -6.84 -2.92 50.50
N LEU A 261 -7.64 -2.07 49.84
CA LEU A 261 -8.67 -2.53 48.92
C LEU A 261 -8.04 -2.80 47.55
N THR A 262 -8.21 -4.01 47.04
CA THR A 262 -7.67 -4.46 45.75
C THR A 262 -8.77 -4.97 44.84
N TYR A 263 -8.50 -5.03 43.55
CA TYR A 263 -9.44 -5.48 42.53
C TYR A 263 -9.00 -6.85 42.00
N ILE A 264 -9.96 -7.76 41.90
CA ILE A 264 -9.80 -9.03 41.18
C ILE A 264 -10.96 -9.10 40.18
N ARG A 265 -10.66 -8.87 38.90
CA ARG A 265 -11.66 -8.80 37.81
C ARG A 265 -12.73 -7.72 38.08
N ASN A 266 -13.89 -8.11 38.61
CA ASN A 266 -15.03 -7.23 38.91
C ASN A 266 -15.35 -7.15 40.42
N GLU A 267 -14.52 -7.73 41.28
CA GLU A 267 -14.74 -7.81 42.73
C GLU A 267 -13.72 -6.98 43.51
N LEU A 268 -14.21 -6.31 44.56
CA LEU A 268 -13.41 -5.58 45.54
C LEU A 268 -12.99 -6.54 46.66
N VAL A 269 -11.69 -6.80 46.77
CA VAL A 269 -11.12 -7.72 47.76
C VAL A 269 -10.25 -6.94 48.75
N PRO A 270 -10.64 -6.84 50.03
CA PRO A 270 -9.80 -6.26 51.07
C PRO A 270 -8.67 -7.25 51.42
N ILE A 271 -7.42 -6.80 51.32
CA ILE A 271 -6.23 -7.56 51.68
C ILE A 271 -5.59 -6.92 52.90
N SER A 272 -5.32 -7.71 53.94
CA SER A 272 -4.53 -7.25 55.09
C SER A 272 -3.08 -7.01 54.68
N ILE A 273 -2.47 -5.94 55.20
CA ILE A 273 -1.08 -5.57 54.90
C ILE A 273 -0.11 -6.74 55.14
N ASP A 274 -0.31 -7.50 56.22
CA ASP A 274 0.54 -8.64 56.60
C ASP A 274 0.57 -9.78 55.56
N GLN A 275 -0.43 -9.82 54.67
CA GLN A 275 -0.53 -10.84 53.63
C GLN A 275 0.20 -10.43 52.34
N ILE A 276 0.69 -9.20 52.22
CA ILE A 276 1.33 -8.68 51.01
C ILE A 276 2.79 -9.14 50.97
N ALA A 277 3.17 -9.84 49.90
CA ALA A 277 4.54 -10.28 49.67
C ALA A 277 5.37 -9.19 48.96
N TYR A 278 4.88 -8.73 47.81
CA TYR A 278 5.47 -7.63 47.06
C TYR A 278 4.42 -6.95 46.18
N ALA A 279 4.70 -5.70 45.79
CA ALA A 279 3.92 -4.99 44.79
C ALA A 279 4.82 -4.65 43.60
N GLN A 280 4.28 -4.79 42.39
CA GLN A 280 4.99 -4.56 41.14
C GLN A 280 4.16 -3.66 40.21
N THR A 281 4.81 -2.72 39.51
CA THR A 281 4.17 -1.97 38.43
C THR A 281 4.62 -2.49 37.07
N GLU A 282 3.66 -2.88 36.24
CA GLU A 282 3.86 -3.31 34.86
C GLU A 282 2.78 -2.68 33.97
N ASN A 283 3.16 -2.09 32.83
CA ASN A 283 2.25 -1.40 31.89
C ASN A 283 1.30 -0.37 32.55
N SER A 284 1.82 0.41 33.51
CA SER A 284 1.06 1.40 34.29
C SER A 284 -0.04 0.83 35.20
N ILE A 285 -0.04 -0.48 35.44
CA ILE A 285 -0.93 -1.16 36.38
C ILE A 285 -0.11 -1.62 37.60
N THR A 286 -0.61 -1.33 38.81
CA THR A 286 -0.01 -1.80 40.06
C THR A 286 -0.59 -3.16 40.44
N TYR A 287 0.24 -4.19 40.41
CA TYR A 287 -0.07 -5.54 40.84
C TYR A 287 0.38 -5.74 42.29
N ILE A 288 -0.47 -6.36 43.09
CA ILE A 288 -0.20 -6.76 44.47
C ILE A 288 -0.14 -8.28 44.51
N PHE A 289 0.97 -8.81 44.98
CA PHE A 289 1.18 -10.24 45.17
C PHE A 289 1.10 -10.57 46.65
N ARG A 290 0.31 -11.60 46.95
CA ARG A 290 0.04 -12.05 48.30
C ARG A 290 0.95 -13.23 48.64
N ILE A 291 1.23 -13.47 49.93
CA ILE A 291 2.10 -14.55 50.39
C ILE A 291 1.56 -15.95 49.97
N ASP A 292 0.25 -16.07 49.74
CA ASP A 292 -0.37 -17.31 49.22
C ASP A 292 -0.27 -17.47 47.69
N GLY A 293 0.49 -16.61 47.01
CA GLY A 293 0.72 -16.66 45.56
C GLY A 293 -0.41 -16.07 44.71
N LYS A 294 -1.48 -15.54 45.31
CA LYS A 294 -2.55 -14.87 44.56
C LYS A 294 -2.14 -13.45 44.16
N ARG A 295 -2.60 -13.02 42.97
CA ARG A 295 -2.37 -11.68 42.42
C ARG A 295 -3.67 -10.88 42.38
N SER A 296 -3.60 -9.60 42.75
CA SER A 296 -4.67 -8.61 42.58
C SER A 296 -4.13 -7.31 42.00
N THR A 297 -4.99 -6.42 41.54
CA THR A 297 -4.61 -5.10 41.01
C THR A 297 -5.06 -3.98 41.95
N SER A 298 -4.29 -2.90 42.02
CA SER A 298 -4.65 -1.69 42.75
C SER A 298 -4.78 -0.51 41.79
N ASN A 299 -5.71 0.39 42.08
CA ASN A 299 -5.86 1.67 41.38
C ASN A 299 -4.87 2.73 41.89
N LEU A 300 -4.13 2.44 42.97
CA LEU A 300 -3.09 3.32 43.49
C LEU A 300 -1.81 3.16 42.67
N SER A 301 -1.12 4.27 42.43
CA SER A 301 0.25 4.21 41.93
C SER A 301 1.17 3.54 42.94
N LEU A 302 2.31 3.00 42.49
CA LEU A 302 3.29 2.39 43.39
C LEU A 302 3.78 3.37 44.47
N ASP A 303 3.88 4.66 44.13
CA ASP A 303 4.31 5.72 45.04
C ASP A 303 3.27 5.98 46.14
N GLU A 304 2.00 6.08 45.77
CA GLU A 304 0.89 6.25 46.72
C GLU A 304 0.71 5.00 47.59
N LEU A 305 0.88 3.81 47.01
CA LEU A 305 0.83 2.55 47.73
C LEU A 305 1.93 2.52 48.80
N TYR A 306 3.17 2.88 48.44
CA TYR A 306 4.29 2.94 49.38
C TYR A 306 4.05 3.92 50.53
N GLN A 307 3.46 5.10 50.26
CA GLN A 307 3.14 6.08 51.30
C GLN A 307 2.07 5.61 52.28
N SER A 308 1.21 4.67 51.86
CA SER A 308 0.16 4.09 52.69
C SER A 308 0.59 2.86 53.48
N LEU A 309 1.77 2.31 53.18
CA LEU A 309 2.35 1.14 53.82
C LEU A 309 3.30 1.55 54.94
N ASP A 310 3.44 0.69 55.95
CA ASP A 310 4.41 0.90 57.02
C ASP A 310 5.84 0.78 56.47
N ALA A 311 6.62 1.85 56.60
CA ALA A 311 8.00 1.93 56.14
C ALA A 311 8.95 0.98 56.92
N SER A 312 8.54 0.47 58.08
CA SER A 312 9.28 -0.56 58.82
C SER A 312 9.12 -1.95 58.18
N LEU A 313 7.95 -2.23 57.59
CA LEU A 313 7.61 -3.53 57.01
C LEU A 313 7.82 -3.60 55.51
N PHE A 314 7.77 -2.47 54.81
CA PHE A 314 7.90 -2.41 53.35
C PHE A 314 9.08 -1.55 52.92
N PHE A 315 9.87 -2.08 51.97
CA PHE A 315 10.96 -1.37 51.34
C PHE A 315 10.72 -1.20 49.85
N ARG A 316 10.96 0.00 49.33
CA ARG A 316 10.93 0.23 47.90
C ARG A 316 12.24 -0.25 47.26
N ALA A 317 12.26 -1.42 46.65
CA ALA A 317 13.48 -1.99 46.06
C ALA A 317 13.98 -1.19 44.84
N ASN A 318 13.08 -0.77 43.94
CA ASN A 318 13.41 0.03 42.76
C ASN A 318 12.16 0.80 42.25
N ARG A 319 12.20 1.33 41.01
CA ARG A 319 11.06 2.06 40.43
C ARG A 319 9.83 1.19 40.19
N GLN A 320 10.00 -0.12 40.08
CA GLN A 320 8.96 -1.07 39.70
C GLN A 320 8.51 -1.96 40.87
N PHE A 321 9.28 -2.07 41.96
CA PHE A 321 9.03 -3.02 43.05
C PHE A 321 9.02 -2.41 44.45
N ILE A 322 8.05 -2.82 45.26
CA ILE A 322 8.02 -2.71 46.73
C ILE A 322 8.02 -4.12 47.31
N ILE A 323 8.85 -4.37 48.32
CA ILE A 323 8.99 -5.68 48.97
C ILE A 323 8.61 -5.61 50.44
N SER A 324 7.94 -6.65 50.94
CA SER A 324 7.70 -6.83 52.37
C SER A 324 8.87 -7.57 53.03
N ILE A 325 9.22 -7.21 54.26
CA ILE A 325 10.26 -7.91 55.04
C ILE A 325 9.90 -9.38 55.30
N SER A 326 8.61 -9.67 55.50
CA SER A 326 8.10 -11.03 55.77
C SER A 326 8.20 -11.97 54.57
N ALA A 327 8.39 -11.42 53.37
CA ALA A 327 8.42 -12.17 52.13
C ALA A 327 9.84 -12.47 51.63
N ILE A 328 10.88 -11.95 52.29
CA ILE A 328 12.28 -12.15 51.89
C ILE A 328 12.74 -13.55 52.33
N GLU A 329 13.02 -14.43 51.37
CA GLU A 329 13.56 -15.77 51.64
C GLU A 329 15.08 -15.76 51.74
N LYS A 330 15.74 -15.12 50.76
CA LYS A 330 17.20 -15.08 50.69
C LYS A 330 17.70 -13.83 49.99
N ILE A 331 18.78 -13.27 50.53
CA ILE A 331 19.47 -12.12 49.94
C ILE A 331 20.81 -12.62 49.39
N VAL A 332 21.00 -12.49 48.07
CA VAL A 332 22.21 -12.95 47.37
C VAL A 332 22.97 -11.75 46.83
N ARG A 333 24.30 -11.72 46.98
CA ARG A 333 25.14 -10.71 46.34
C ARG A 333 25.13 -10.95 44.83
N TYR A 334 24.77 -9.93 44.07
CA TYR A 334 24.65 -9.99 42.61
C TYR A 334 25.60 -8.97 41.97
N GLY A 335 26.57 -9.46 41.19
CA GLY A 335 27.53 -8.61 40.47
C GLY A 335 28.30 -7.61 41.36
N ASN A 336 28.57 -6.43 40.79
CA ASN A 336 29.46 -5.39 41.34
C ASN A 336 28.77 -4.54 42.45
N SER A 337 28.47 -5.17 43.59
CA SER A 337 27.82 -4.59 44.79
C SER A 337 26.30 -4.36 44.72
N GLN A 338 25.57 -5.11 43.88
CA GLN A 338 24.09 -5.14 43.91
C GLN A 338 23.58 -6.29 44.79
N LEU A 339 22.32 -6.22 45.22
CA LEU A 339 21.67 -7.28 46.00
C LEU A 339 20.49 -7.83 45.19
N LYS A 340 20.42 -9.16 45.08
CA LYS A 340 19.28 -9.89 44.53
C LYS A 340 18.45 -10.44 45.68
N ILE A 341 17.16 -10.14 45.68
CA ILE A 341 16.20 -10.60 46.69
C ILE A 341 15.40 -11.75 46.08
N LEU A 342 15.41 -12.89 46.77
CA LEU A 342 14.54 -14.03 46.48
C LEU A 342 13.35 -13.99 47.43
N ILE A 343 12.14 -14.13 46.88
CA ILE A 343 10.88 -14.03 47.60
C ILE A 343 10.29 -15.42 47.83
N ILE A 344 9.74 -15.63 49.03
CA ILE A 344 9.07 -16.86 49.42
C ILE A 344 7.97 -17.21 48.41
N GLY A 345 8.07 -18.39 47.80
CA GLY A 345 7.03 -18.94 46.92
C GLY A 345 7.04 -18.44 45.48
N ASN A 346 8.06 -17.68 45.05
CA ASN A 346 8.20 -17.27 43.64
C ASN A 346 9.67 -17.10 43.19
N ASP A 347 10.28 -18.19 42.76
CA ASP A 347 11.68 -18.24 42.30
C ASP A 347 11.94 -17.51 40.97
N ASN A 348 10.89 -17.18 40.22
CA ASN A 348 10.99 -16.57 38.89
C ASN A 348 11.02 -15.04 38.90
N VAL A 349 10.85 -14.40 40.05
CA VAL A 349 10.82 -12.93 40.17
C VAL A 349 12.19 -12.42 40.62
N GLU A 350 12.90 -11.77 39.69
CA GLU A 350 14.22 -11.20 39.96
C GLU A 350 14.14 -9.76 40.46
N ILE A 351 14.20 -9.56 41.77
CA ILE A 351 14.25 -8.21 42.36
C ILE A 351 15.69 -7.83 42.63
N ILE A 352 16.18 -6.84 41.89
CA ILE A 352 17.54 -6.32 41.98
C ILE A 352 17.52 -4.93 42.64
N ILE A 353 18.29 -4.79 43.72
CA ILE A 353 18.54 -3.53 44.42
C ILE A 353 19.89 -2.99 43.97
N SER A 354 19.89 -1.75 43.48
CA SER A 354 21.10 -1.09 42.95
C SER A 354 22.12 -0.76 44.04
N LYS A 355 23.38 -0.55 43.64
CA LYS A 355 24.50 -0.22 44.56
C LYS A 355 24.20 0.97 45.47
N ASN A 356 23.49 1.99 44.96
CA ASN A 356 23.18 3.22 45.70
C ASN A 356 22.15 2.99 46.80
N ARG A 357 21.24 2.02 46.63
CA ARG A 357 20.19 1.69 47.62
C ARG A 357 20.51 0.45 48.45
N ALA A 358 21.55 -0.30 48.09
CA ALA A 358 21.97 -1.48 48.84
C ALA A 358 22.42 -1.14 50.27
N ALA A 359 22.96 0.06 50.53
CA ALA A 359 23.30 0.52 51.87
C ALA A 359 22.04 0.83 52.71
N GLU A 360 21.10 1.57 52.12
CA GLU A 360 19.79 1.90 52.69
C GLU A 360 19.00 0.62 53.03
N PHE A 361 18.99 -0.36 52.12
CA PHE A 361 18.32 -1.64 52.33
C PHE A 361 18.92 -2.45 53.50
N ARG A 362 20.25 -2.48 53.64
CA ARG A 362 20.89 -3.16 54.78
C ARG A 362 20.57 -2.49 56.11
N GLN A 363 20.52 -1.16 56.12
CA GLN A 363 20.13 -0.40 57.30
C GLN A 363 18.65 -0.64 57.64
N TRP A 364 17.78 -0.70 56.62
CA TRP A 364 16.37 -0.99 56.77
C TRP A 364 16.09 -2.38 57.37
N LEU A 365 16.86 -3.41 56.98
CA LEU A 365 16.77 -4.75 57.60
C LEU A 365 17.17 -4.78 59.08
N SER A 366 17.79 -3.72 59.59
CA SER A 366 18.24 -3.61 60.98
C SER A 366 17.34 -2.68 61.82
N ILE A 367 16.27 -2.14 61.22
CA ILE A 367 15.18 -1.43 61.92
C ILE A 367 14.31 -2.49 62.58
#